data_AF-X1JQC6-F1
#
_entry.id   AF-X1JQC6-F1
#
_cell.length_a   1.000
_cell.length_b   1.000
_cell.length_c   1.000
_cell.angle_alpha   90.00
_cell.angle_beta   90.00
_cell.angle_gamma   90.00
#
_symmetry.space_group_name_H-M   'P 1'
#
loop_
_entity.id
_entity.type
_entity.pdbx_description
1 polymer ?
#
loop_
_entity_poly.entity_id
_entity_poly.type
_entity_poly.pdbx_seq_one_letter_code
_entity_poly.pdbx_strand_id
1 'polypeptide(L)' 'MLNPNAQSPMMISLDDVLFSRIICHPFKLLDCCLYSEASAALILASEEKVKELKVENPIWITG' A
#
# COMPACT_ATOMS: atom_id res chain seq x y z
N MET A 1 -12.61 -8.37 -5.03
CA MET A 1 -11.85 -7.16 -4.66
C MET A 1 -10.97 -7.50 -3.47
N LEU A 2 -9.64 -7.61 -3.66
CA LEU A 2 -8.73 -8.14 -2.62
C LEU A 2 -8.33 -7.11 -1.55
N ASN A 3 -8.37 -5.81 -1.87
CA ASN A 3 -8.16 -4.72 -0.92
C ASN A 3 -9.31 -3.70 -1.05
N PRO A 4 -10.15 -3.51 -0.01
CA PRO A 4 -11.26 -2.57 -0.06
C PRO A 4 -10.82 -1.09 -0.02
N ASN A 5 -9.59 -0.79 0.42
CA ASN A 5 -9.06 0.57 0.50
C ASN A 5 -8.34 1.02 -0.79
N ALA A 6 -8.22 0.14 -1.79
CA ALA A 6 -7.58 0.50 -3.04
C ALA A 6 -8.46 1.49 -3.81
N GLN A 7 -7.89 2.64 -4.20
CA GLN A 7 -8.61 3.69 -4.94
C GLN A 7 -9.09 3.23 -6.34
N SER A 8 -8.31 2.37 -7.00
CA SER A 8 -8.68 1.77 -8.28
C SER A 8 -8.31 0.29 -8.27
N PRO A 9 -9.19 -0.57 -7.70
CA PRO A 9 -8.94 -1.99 -7.70
C PRO A 9 -9.13 -2.52 -9.13
N MET A 10 -8.05 -3.02 -9.73
CA MET A 10 -8.07 -3.54 -11.09
C MET A 10 -7.62 -5.00 -11.11
N MET A 11 -8.31 -5.80 -11.92
CA MET A 11 -7.82 -7.11 -12.36
C MET A 11 -7.15 -6.87 -13.70
N ILE A 12 -5.82 -6.87 -13.73
CA ILE A 12 -5.04 -6.64 -14.96
C ILE A 12 -4.27 -7.90 -15.33
N SER A 13 -4.22 -8.18 -16.63
CA SER A 13 -3.41 -9.25 -17.24
C SER A 13 -2.04 -8.73 -17.66
N LEU A 14 -1.15 -9.64 -18.09
CA LEU A 14 0.14 -9.26 -18.66
C LEU A 14 -0.02 -8.41 -19.93
N ASP A 15 -0.98 -8.77 -20.79
CA ASP A 15 -1.23 -8.06 -22.04
C ASP A 15 -1.72 -6.63 -21.79
N ASP A 16 -2.58 -6.42 -20.77
CA ASP A 16 -3.03 -5.08 -20.38
C ASP A 16 -1.85 -4.16 -20.05
N VAL A 17 -0.85 -4.67 -19.33
CA VAL A 17 0.36 -3.92 -18.97
C VAL A 17 1.24 -3.64 -20.18
N LEU A 18 1.60 -4.67 -20.96
CA LEU A 18 2.51 -4.55 -22.09
C LEU A 18 1.98 -3.62 -23.19
N PHE A 19 0.67 -3.67 -23.44
CA PHE A 19 0.01 -2.85 -24.46
C PHE A 19 -0.62 -1.57 -23.91
N SER A 20 -0.39 -1.22 -22.64
CA SER A 20 -0.84 0.05 -22.09
C SER A 20 -0.15 1.25 -22.76
N ARG A 21 -0.85 2.39 -22.72
CA ARG A 21 -0.43 3.66 -23.36
C ARG A 21 0.94 4.11 -22.85
N ILE A 22 1.86 4.46 -23.75
CA ILE A 22 3.14 5.10 -23.39
C ILE A 22 2.88 6.50 -22.82
N ILE A 23 3.44 6.81 -21.65
CA ILE A 23 3.37 8.16 -21.04
C ILE A 23 4.65 8.94 -21.36
N CYS A 24 5.79 8.33 -21.10
CA CYS A 24 7.12 8.86 -21.42
C CYS A 24 8.05 7.67 -21.60
N HIS A 25 8.74 7.56 -22.73
CA HIS A 25 9.61 6.40 -22.98
C HIS A 25 10.67 6.26 -21.86
N PRO A 26 10.82 5.08 -21.22
CA PRO A 26 10.21 3.78 -21.55
C PRO A 26 8.90 3.42 -20.81
N PHE A 27 8.40 4.28 -19.93
CA PHE A 27 7.25 4.02 -19.04
C PHE A 27 5.88 4.12 -19.74
N LYS A 28 5.04 3.13 -19.47
CA LYS A 28 3.64 3.06 -19.85
C LYS A 28 2.72 3.38 -18.68
N LEU A 29 1.45 3.57 -18.96
CA LEU A 29 0.44 3.98 -17.98
C LEU A 29 0.37 3.06 -16.78
N LEU A 30 0.41 1.74 -16.99
CA LEU A 30 0.32 0.75 -15.91
C LEU A 30 1.65 0.48 -15.21
N ASP A 31 2.75 1.10 -15.65
CA ASP A 31 4.02 1.14 -14.92
C ASP A 31 4.04 2.28 -13.88
N CYS A 32 3.14 3.25 -14.00
CA CYS A 32 3.08 4.42 -13.15
C CYS A 32 2.05 4.26 -12.04
N CYS A 33 2.35 4.78 -10.85
CA CYS A 33 1.37 4.84 -9.77
C CYS A 33 0.27 5.87 -10.07
N LEU A 34 -0.89 5.65 -9.47
CA LEU A 34 -1.99 6.61 -9.53
C LEU A 34 -1.72 7.77 -8.59
N TYR A 35 -2.08 8.98 -9.02
CA TYR A 35 -2.29 10.07 -8.09
C TYR A 35 -3.41 9.69 -7.12
N SER A 36 -3.06 9.65 -5.83
CA SER A 36 -3.95 9.15 -4.80
C SER A 36 -4.02 10.11 -3.63
N GLU A 37 -5.22 10.32 -3.10
CA GLU A 37 -5.47 11.07 -1.88
C GLU A 37 -6.03 10.10 -0.82
N ALA A 38 -5.29 9.91 0.27
CA ALA A 38 -5.65 9.02 1.36
C ALA A 38 -4.94 9.43 2.65
N SER A 39 -5.37 8.87 3.79
CA SER A 39 -4.73 9.04 5.10
C SER A 39 -4.62 7.72 5.85
N ALA A 40 -3.59 7.63 6.70
CA ALA A 40 -3.37 6.52 7.61
C ALA A 40 -2.62 7.01 8.86
N ALA A 41 -2.78 6.31 9.98
CA ALA A 41 -2.09 6.61 11.23
C ALA A 41 -1.64 5.31 11.91
N LEU A 42 -0.52 5.39 12.62
CA LEU A 42 0.02 4.31 13.46
C LEU A 42 0.28 4.87 14.86
N ILE A 43 0.05 4.05 15.88
CA ILE A 43 0.40 4.38 17.27
C ILE A 43 1.65 3.58 17.63
N LEU A 44 2.74 4.28 17.89
CA LEU A 44 3.97 3.70 18.41
C LEU A 44 4.01 3.89 19.93
N ALA A 45 4.47 2.86 20.63
CA ALA A 45 4.60 2.85 22.07
C ALA A 45 5.88 2.14 22.47
N SER A 46 6.47 2.53 23.60
CA SER A 46 7.60 1.80 24.18
C SER A 46 7.15 0.42 24.67
N GLU A 47 8.11 -0.51 24.81
CA GLU A 47 7.82 -1.85 25.33
C GLU A 47 7.19 -1.80 26.73
N GLU A 48 7.63 -0.87 27.59
CA GLU A 48 7.04 -0.67 28.92
C GLU A 48 5.58 -0.26 28.82
N LYS A 49 5.24 0.65 27.91
CA LYS A 49 3.86 1.12 27.74
C LYS A 49 2.97 0.05 27.15
N VAL A 50 3.48 -0.75 26.22
CA VAL A 50 2.79 -1.92 25.65
C VAL A 50 2.42 -2.92 26.75
N LYS A 51 3.37 -3.21 27.66
CA LYS A 51 3.14 -4.10 28.83
C LYS A 51 2.15 -3.50 29.81
N GLU A 52 2.29 -2.21 30.16
CA GLU A 52 1.40 -1.49 31.08
C GLU A 52 -0.05 -1.47 30.58
N LEU A 53 -0.24 -1.17 29.30
CA LEU A 53 -1.55 -1.13 28.65
C LEU A 53 -2.09 -2.53 28.30
N LYS A 54 -1.33 -3.60 28.57
CA LYS A 54 -1.68 -4.99 28.29
C LYS A 54 -2.11 -5.21 26.84
N VAL A 55 -1.39 -4.61 25.89
CA VAL A 55 -1.65 -4.84 24.46
C VAL A 55 -1.30 -6.28 24.13
N GLU A 56 -2.29 -7.07 23.72
CA GLU A 56 -2.13 -8.52 23.54
C GLU A 56 -1.20 -8.87 22.38
N ASN A 57 -1.35 -8.19 21.24
CA ASN A 57 -0.65 -8.52 19.99
C ASN A 57 0.03 -7.28 19.37
N PRO A 58 1.08 -6.71 20.00
CA PRO A 58 1.85 -5.63 19.40
C PRO A 58 2.64 -6.12 18.18
N ILE A 59 2.88 -5.22 17.22
CA ILE A 59 3.77 -5.48 16.09
C ILE A 59 5.15 -4.89 16.39
N TRP A 60 6.18 -5.73 16.43
CA TRP A 60 7.55 -5.32 16.69
C TRP A 60 8.28 -4.92 15.41
N ILE A 61 8.93 -3.75 15.44
CA ILE A 61 9.77 -3.26 14.33
C ILE A 61 11.20 -3.77 14.57
N THR A 62 11.70 -4.66 13.69
CA THR A 62 13.01 -5.32 13.86
C THR A 62 14.15 -4.71 13.02
N GLY A 63 13.84 -3.71 12.19
CA GLY A 63 14.75 -3.13 11.20
C GLY A 63 14.13 -3.08 9.81
#